data_AF-A0A350P9D0-F1
#
_entry.id   AF-A0A350P9D0-F1
#
_cell.length_a   1.000
_cell.length_b   1.000
_cell.length_c   1.000
_cell.angle_alpha   90.00
_cell.angle_beta   90.00
_cell.angle_gamma   90.00
#
_symmetry.space_group_name_H-M   'P 1'
#
loop_
_entity.id
_entity.type
_entity.pdbx_description
1 polymer ?
#
loop_
_entity_poly.entity_id
_entity_poly.type
_entity_poly.pdbx_seq_one_letter_code
_entity_poly.pdbx_strand_id
1 'polypeptide(L)'
;MKNMNASNQKGFTLIELMIVVAIIGILAAIALPSYLNYTEKASFTEVTNSTAAAKTAVEICAQTTGALANCDGGSNGVPSNIDNSSDTSLVGLTTANGVITATASGDSGIEDDSGNAATYVLTPTLANGRVTWAAACTPATLC
;
A
#
# COMPACT_ATOMS: atom_id res chain seq x y z
N MET A 1 -67.83 -16.50 5.31
CA MET A 1 -66.82 -17.53 4.96
C MET A 1 -65.90 -16.91 3.91
N LYS A 2 -64.65 -16.61 4.28
CA LYS A 2 -63.71 -15.84 3.45
C LYS A 2 -62.85 -16.84 2.66
N ASN A 3 -63.08 -16.95 1.35
CA ASN A 3 -62.28 -17.82 0.48
C ASN A 3 -60.82 -17.32 0.46
N MET A 4 -59.90 -18.12 1.02
CA MET A 4 -58.47 -17.96 0.83
C MET A 4 -58.14 -18.43 -0.59
N ASN A 5 -57.98 -17.48 -1.53
CA ASN A 5 -57.34 -17.77 -2.80
C ASN A 5 -55.89 -18.17 -2.50
N ALA A 6 -55.57 -19.45 -2.70
CA ALA A 6 -54.20 -19.94 -2.60
C ALA A 6 -53.37 -19.33 -3.74
N SER A 7 -52.67 -18.24 -3.43
CA SER A 7 -51.65 -17.68 -4.31
C SER A 7 -50.63 -18.77 -4.61
N ASN A 8 -50.50 -19.15 -5.87
CA ASN A 8 -49.61 -20.18 -6.36
C ASN A 8 -48.15 -19.70 -6.22
N GLN A 9 -47.60 -19.78 -5.01
CA GLN A 9 -46.20 -19.44 -4.71
C GLN A 9 -45.31 -20.48 -5.39
N LYS A 10 -44.83 -20.15 -6.60
CA LYS A 10 -43.75 -20.88 -7.26
C LYS A 10 -42.45 -20.58 -6.50
N GLY A 11 -41.99 -21.53 -5.68
CA GLY A 11 -40.66 -21.46 -5.06
C GLY A 11 -39.56 -21.66 -6.10
N PHE A 12 -38.37 -21.14 -5.80
CA PHE A 12 -37.15 -21.46 -6.57
C PHE A 12 -36.83 -22.94 -6.48
N THR A 13 -36.41 -23.53 -7.59
CA THR A 13 -35.96 -24.92 -7.63
C THR A 13 -34.51 -25.02 -7.11
N LEU A 14 -34.16 -26.17 -6.53
CA LEU A 14 -32.79 -26.43 -6.12
C LEU A 14 -31.80 -26.38 -7.30
N ILE A 15 -32.26 -26.76 -8.49
CA ILE A 15 -31.43 -26.72 -9.70
C ILE A 15 -31.14 -25.28 -10.15
N GLU A 16 -32.11 -24.35 -10.04
CA GLU A 16 -31.88 -22.93 -10.32
C GLU A 16 -30.86 -22.35 -9.35
N LEU A 17 -30.96 -22.67 -8.06
CA LEU A 17 -30.00 -22.24 -7.05
C LEU A 17 -28.58 -22.79 -7.34
N MET A 18 -28.47 -24.06 -7.73
CA MET A 18 -27.18 -24.67 -8.07
C MET A 18 -26.52 -24.03 -9.29
N ILE A 19 -27.30 -23.70 -10.34
CA ILE A 19 -26.78 -23.03 -11.53
C ILE A 19 -26.29 -21.62 -11.18
N VAL A 20 -27.02 -20.87 -10.36
CA VAL A 20 -26.60 -19.54 -9.92
C VAL A 20 -25.29 -19.59 -9.14
N VAL A 21 -25.16 -20.53 -8.20
CA VAL A 21 -23.90 -20.71 -7.44
C VAL A 21 -22.75 -21.10 -8.37
N ALA A 22 -22.99 -21.96 -9.36
CA ALA A 22 -21.96 -22.34 -10.33
C ALA A 22 -21.47 -21.14 -11.16
N ILE A 23 -22.38 -20.27 -11.62
CA ILE A 23 -22.02 -19.07 -12.37
C ILE A 23 -21.25 -18.08 -11.48
N ILE A 24 -21.70 -17.84 -10.25
CA ILE A 24 -21.00 -16.96 -9.30
C ILE A 24 -19.60 -17.50 -9.00
N GLY A 25 -19.44 -18.83 -8.86
CA GLY A 25 -18.14 -19.48 -8.64
C GLY A 25 -17.15 -19.20 -9.77
N ILE A 26 -17.58 -19.30 -11.04
CA ILE A 26 -16.74 -19.01 -12.21
C ILE A 26 -16.34 -17.52 -12.23
N LEU A 27 -17.29 -16.62 -11.99
CA LEU A 27 -17.02 -15.19 -11.97
C LEU A 27 -16.05 -14.80 -10.85
N ALA A 28 -16.23 -15.37 -9.64
CA ALA A 28 -15.37 -15.12 -8.50
C ALA A 28 -13.93 -15.58 -8.75
N ALA A 29 -13.74 -16.75 -9.37
CA ALA A 29 -12.40 -17.28 -9.68
C ALA A 29 -11.58 -16.36 -10.60
N ILE A 30 -12.23 -15.62 -11.51
CA ILE A 30 -11.57 -14.67 -12.42
C ILE A 30 -11.45 -13.28 -11.79
N ALA A 31 -12.48 -12.84 -11.08
CA ALA A 31 -12.55 -11.48 -10.55
C ALA A 31 -11.71 -11.29 -9.29
N LEU A 32 -11.66 -12.27 -8.38
CA LEU A 32 -10.95 -12.14 -7.10
C LEU A 32 -9.44 -11.88 -7.27
N PRO A 33 -8.69 -12.63 -8.11
CA PRO A 33 -7.26 -12.36 -8.29
C PRO A 33 -6.98 -10.95 -8.83
N SER A 34 -7.82 -10.48 -9.75
CA SER A 34 -7.70 -9.13 -10.32
C SER A 34 -8.00 -8.04 -9.28
N TYR A 35 -9.04 -8.26 -8.46
CA TYR A 35 -9.40 -7.34 -7.38
C TYR A 35 -8.29 -7.22 -6.33
N LEU A 36 -7.71 -8.36 -5.89
CA LEU A 36 -6.60 -8.38 -4.93
C LEU A 36 -5.38 -7.63 -5.48
N ASN A 37 -5.01 -7.86 -6.74
CA ASN A 37 -3.90 -7.13 -7.36
C ASN A 37 -4.15 -5.62 -7.43
N TYR A 38 -5.40 -5.20 -7.66
CA TYR A 38 -5.76 -3.78 -7.68
C TYR A 38 -5.64 -3.15 -6.29
N THR A 39 -6.10 -3.84 -5.25
CA THR A 39 -5.99 -3.36 -3.86
C THR A 39 -4.52 -3.29 -3.43
N GLU A 40 -3.71 -4.29 -3.76
CA GLU A 40 -2.26 -4.29 -3.48
C GLU A 40 -1.55 -3.10 -4.14
N LYS A 41 -1.85 -2.81 -5.42
CA LYS A 41 -1.31 -1.64 -6.13
C LYS A 41 -1.74 -0.31 -5.53
N ALA A 42 -2.99 -0.23 -5.06
CA ALA A 42 -3.49 0.96 -4.39
C ALA A 42 -2.75 1.19 -3.07
N SER A 43 -2.58 0.16 -2.25
CA SER A 43 -1.81 0.21 -1.01
C SER A 43 -0.35 0.58 -1.27
N PHE A 44 0.29 0.00 -2.29
CA PHE A 44 1.66 0.38 -2.64
C PHE A 44 1.78 1.84 -3.09
N THR A 45 0.78 2.36 -3.83
CA THR A 45 0.74 3.77 -4.22
C THR A 45 0.68 4.67 -3.00
N GLU A 46 -0.08 4.31 -1.97
CA GLU A 46 -0.14 5.04 -0.71
C GLU A 46 1.20 5.04 0.04
N VAL A 47 1.88 3.88 0.09
CA VAL A 47 3.23 3.77 0.65
C VAL A 47 4.21 4.70 -0.07
N THR A 48 4.22 4.73 -1.40
CA THR A 48 5.10 5.64 -2.14
C THR A 48 4.76 7.11 -1.91
N ASN A 49 3.48 7.48 -1.88
CA ASN A 49 3.02 8.85 -1.65
C ASN A 49 3.38 9.37 -0.25
N SER A 50 3.37 8.49 0.75
CA SER A 50 3.75 8.84 2.13
C SER A 50 5.16 9.43 2.22
N THR A 51 6.06 9.04 1.31
CA THR A 51 7.45 9.51 1.30
C THR A 51 7.63 10.92 0.76
N ALA A 52 6.62 11.50 0.10
CA ALA A 52 6.78 12.75 -0.66
C ALA A 52 7.20 13.95 0.23
N ALA A 53 6.62 14.04 1.43
CA ALA A 53 6.95 15.09 2.38
C ALA A 53 8.39 14.96 2.91
N ALA A 54 8.78 13.76 3.33
CA ALA A 54 10.15 13.47 3.77
C ALA A 54 11.16 13.71 2.65
N LYS A 55 10.85 13.29 1.42
CA LYS A 55 11.70 13.49 0.24
C LYS A 55 12.00 14.97 0.01
N THR A 56 10.97 15.80 0.04
CA THR A 56 11.11 17.25 -0.14
C THR A 56 11.93 17.87 0.99
N ALA A 57 11.70 17.44 2.23
CA ALA A 57 12.43 17.95 3.38
C ALA A 57 13.91 17.53 3.37
N VAL A 58 14.23 16.30 2.94
CA VAL A 58 15.61 15.84 2.74
C VAL A 58 16.31 16.65 1.65
N GLU A 59 15.63 16.97 0.55
CA GLU A 59 16.19 17.83 -0.50
C GLU A 59 16.56 19.23 0.04
N ILE A 60 15.66 19.84 0.84
CA ILE A 60 15.91 21.14 1.47
C ILE A 60 17.05 21.04 2.50
N CYS A 61 17.05 20.00 3.34
CA CYS A 61 18.10 19.76 4.32
C CYS A 61 19.47 19.60 3.65
N ALA A 62 19.56 18.82 2.57
CA ALA A 62 20.80 18.61 1.82
C ALA A 62 21.31 19.90 1.17
N GLN A 63 20.40 20.74 0.66
CA GLN A 63 20.76 22.05 0.08
C GLN A 63 21.22 23.05 1.13
N THR A 64 20.61 23.02 2.33
CA THR A 64 20.92 23.97 3.40
C THR A 64 22.21 23.61 4.14
N THR A 65 22.43 22.31 4.38
CA THR A 65 23.58 21.81 5.15
C THR A 65 24.77 21.42 4.28
N GLY A 66 24.55 21.22 2.97
CA GLY A 66 25.57 20.74 2.04
C GLY A 66 25.89 19.26 2.18
N ALA A 67 25.16 18.50 3.00
CA ALA A 67 25.39 17.08 3.25
C ALA A 67 24.09 16.33 3.56
N LEU A 68 24.09 15.01 3.40
CA LEU A 68 22.94 14.14 3.74
C LEU A 68 23.01 13.57 5.17
N ALA A 69 24.20 13.58 5.78
CA ALA A 69 24.48 12.87 7.04
C ALA A 69 23.64 13.33 8.24
N ASN A 70 23.09 14.55 8.22
CA ASN A 70 22.26 15.07 9.31
C ASN A 70 20.79 15.27 8.89
N CYS A 71 20.39 14.73 7.74
CA CYS A 71 19.02 14.79 7.26
C CYS A 71 18.22 13.59 7.80
N ASP A 72 18.20 13.46 9.13
CA ASP A 72 17.48 12.43 9.87
C ASP A 72 16.07 12.91 10.22
N GLY A 73 15.15 11.96 10.44
CA GLY A 73 13.80 12.27 10.88
C GLY A 73 13.81 13.10 12.17
N GLY A 74 13.11 14.24 12.17
CA GLY A 74 13.05 15.18 13.29
C GLY A 74 14.21 16.17 13.36
N SER A 75 15.15 16.13 12.42
CA SER A 75 16.31 17.03 12.36
C SER A 75 16.31 17.88 11.10
N ASN A 76 16.86 19.10 11.19
CA ASN A 76 17.09 20.00 10.04
C ASN A 76 15.85 20.21 9.14
N GLY A 77 14.65 20.22 9.73
CA GLY A 77 13.38 20.41 9.02
C GLY A 77 12.78 19.14 8.39
N VAL A 78 13.44 17.99 8.51
CA VAL A 78 12.88 16.68 8.13
C VAL A 78 11.83 16.27 9.17
N PRO A 79 10.61 15.85 8.74
CA PRO A 79 9.58 15.35 9.65
C PRO A 79 10.10 14.24 10.56
N SER A 80 9.56 14.15 11.78
CA SER A 80 9.90 13.05 12.70
C SER A 80 9.50 11.70 12.11
N ASN A 81 10.24 10.66 12.49
CA ASN A 81 9.92 9.29 12.09
C ASN A 81 8.52 8.91 12.60
N ILE A 82 7.88 8.04 11.83
CA ILE A 82 6.63 7.40 12.19
C ILE A 82 6.98 5.94 12.48
N ASP A 83 6.82 5.52 13.73
CA ASP A 83 7.12 4.14 14.17
C ASP A 83 5.84 3.31 14.43
N ASN A 84 4.69 3.98 14.45
CA ASN A 84 3.36 3.37 14.54
C ASN A 84 2.34 4.32 13.92
N SER A 85 1.92 4.01 12.71
CA SER A 85 0.80 4.69 12.07
C SER A 85 -0.50 3.92 12.32
N SER A 86 -1.61 4.65 12.48
CA SER A 86 -2.96 4.06 12.53
C SER A 86 -3.55 3.82 11.13
N ASP A 87 -2.76 4.11 10.10
CA ASP A 87 -3.09 3.90 8.69
C ASP A 87 -3.01 2.41 8.35
N THR A 88 -4.01 1.90 7.64
CA THR A 88 -4.07 0.50 7.22
C THR A 88 -3.04 0.14 6.14
N SER A 89 -2.41 1.12 5.49
CA SER A 89 -1.45 0.89 4.42
C SER A 89 0.01 1.16 4.83
N LEU A 90 0.26 1.87 5.93
CA LEU A 90 1.59 2.24 6.39
C LEU A 90 1.73 1.97 7.88
N VAL A 91 2.84 1.37 8.31
CA VAL A 91 3.18 1.21 9.74
C VAL A 91 4.41 2.00 10.14
N GLY A 92 5.29 2.33 9.18
CA GLY A 92 6.50 3.08 9.47
C GLY A 92 6.98 3.99 8.34
N LEU A 93 7.56 5.12 8.71
CA LEU A 93 8.30 6.02 7.84
C LEU A 93 9.52 6.53 8.60
N THR A 94 10.70 6.09 8.19
CA THR A 94 11.96 6.49 8.83
C THR A 94 12.83 7.24 7.85
N THR A 95 13.55 8.25 8.34
CA THR A 95 14.59 8.93 7.57
C THR A 95 15.90 8.90 8.35
N ALA A 96 16.96 8.35 7.75
CA ALA A 96 18.28 8.27 8.34
C ALA A 96 19.36 8.60 7.30
N ASN A 97 20.22 9.58 7.58
CA ASN A 97 21.20 10.12 6.64
C ASN A 97 20.58 10.47 5.28
N GLY A 98 19.34 10.99 5.29
CA GLY A 98 18.53 11.27 4.10
C GLY A 98 17.89 10.05 3.43
N VAL A 99 18.26 8.82 3.77
CA VAL A 99 17.61 7.61 3.25
C VAL A 99 16.23 7.50 3.89
N ILE A 100 15.19 7.42 3.05
CA ILE A 100 13.80 7.32 3.50
C ILE A 100 13.35 5.89 3.30
N THR A 101 12.83 5.26 4.36
CA THR A 101 12.26 3.92 4.33
C THR A 101 10.80 3.98 4.77
N ALA A 102 9.89 3.71 3.84
CA ALA A 102 8.48 3.50 4.14
C ALA A 102 8.21 2.00 4.27
N THR A 103 7.47 1.63 5.33
CA THR A 103 7.10 0.25 5.66
C THR A 103 5.59 0.13 5.56
N ALA A 104 5.12 -0.73 4.66
CA ALA A 104 3.71 -1.01 4.47
C ALA A 104 3.12 -1.71 5.70
N SER A 105 1.82 -1.58 5.93
CA SER A 105 1.15 -2.36 6.97
C SER A 105 1.14 -3.85 6.65
N GLY A 106 1.21 -4.72 7.66
CA GLY A 106 0.96 -6.15 7.48
C GLY A 106 -0.47 -6.43 6.96
N ASP A 107 -1.42 -5.54 7.22
CA ASP A 107 -2.80 -5.67 6.75
C ASP A 107 -3.01 -5.18 5.30
N SER A 108 -1.97 -4.61 4.68
CA SER A 108 -2.07 -4.01 3.33
C SER A 108 -2.16 -5.02 2.20
N GLY A 109 -1.92 -6.30 2.48
CA GLY A 109 -1.85 -7.37 1.49
C GLY A 109 -0.59 -7.35 0.62
N ILE A 110 0.33 -6.40 0.84
CA ILE A 110 1.66 -6.37 0.20
C ILE A 110 2.75 -6.80 1.18
N GLU A 111 3.31 -7.97 0.95
CA GLU A 111 4.35 -8.59 1.76
C GLU A 111 5.55 -8.99 0.89
N ASP A 112 6.71 -9.19 1.51
CA ASP A 112 7.86 -9.81 0.87
C ASP A 112 7.72 -11.34 0.73
N ASP A 113 8.66 -11.98 0.05
CA ASP A 113 8.65 -13.44 -0.17
C ASP A 113 8.69 -14.26 1.14
N SER A 114 8.99 -13.63 2.28
CA SER A 114 9.03 -14.23 3.61
C SER A 114 7.81 -13.89 4.46
N GLY A 115 6.83 -13.16 3.92
CA GLY A 115 5.62 -12.72 4.63
C GLY A 115 5.85 -11.53 5.57
N ASN A 116 6.94 -10.78 5.42
CA ASN A 116 7.14 -9.54 6.15
C ASN A 116 6.50 -8.36 5.41
N ALA A 117 6.19 -7.30 6.14
CA ALA A 117 5.72 -6.03 5.57
C ALA A 117 6.60 -5.53 4.43
N ALA A 118 5.99 -5.19 3.29
CA ALA A 118 6.72 -4.64 2.16
C ALA A 118 7.36 -3.29 2.49
N THR A 119 8.52 -3.01 1.86
CA THR A 119 9.24 -1.75 2.08
C THR A 119 9.50 -1.01 0.77
N TYR A 120 9.40 0.32 0.82
CA TYR A 120 9.81 1.23 -0.24
C TYR A 120 10.94 2.13 0.28
N VAL A 121 12.12 2.02 -0.33
CA VAL A 121 13.33 2.74 0.09
C VAL A 121 13.75 3.74 -0.97
N LEU A 122 13.87 4.99 -0.57
CA LEU A 122 14.43 6.08 -1.36
C LEU A 122 15.82 6.43 -0.84
N THR A 123 16.83 6.22 -1.68
CA THR A 123 18.23 6.52 -1.37
C THR A 123 18.65 7.79 -2.11
N PRO A 124 18.95 8.90 -1.40
CA PRO A 124 19.44 10.12 -2.03
C PRO A 124 20.93 10.01 -2.35
N THR A 125 21.35 10.71 -3.38
CA THR A 125 22.75 10.99 -3.69
C THR A 125 22.90 12.48 -3.93
N LEU A 126 23.75 13.15 -3.15
CA LEU A 126 24.08 14.56 -3.35
C LEU A 126 25.34 14.65 -4.22
N ALA A 127 25.19 15.15 -5.44
CA ALA A 127 26.30 15.40 -6.35
C ALA A 127 26.14 16.78 -6.98
N ASN A 128 27.20 17.60 -6.93
CA ASN A 128 27.22 18.95 -7.51
C ASN A 128 26.04 19.84 -7.05
N GLY A 129 25.65 19.74 -5.77
CA GLY A 129 24.53 20.51 -5.21
C GLY A 129 23.13 20.03 -5.63
N ARG A 130 23.03 18.91 -6.35
CA ARG A 130 21.77 18.28 -6.75
C ARG A 130 21.57 16.96 -6.02
N VAL A 131 20.36 16.75 -5.50
CA VAL A 131 19.93 15.45 -4.97
C VAL A 131 19.32 14.63 -6.11
N THR A 132 19.79 13.40 -6.29
CA THR A 132 19.15 12.38 -7.12
C THR A 132 18.69 11.21 -6.26
N TRP A 133 17.65 10.50 -6.68
CA TRP A 133 17.04 9.44 -5.89
C TRP A 133 17.07 8.10 -6.62
N ALA A 134 17.50 7.06 -5.92
CA ALA A 134 17.31 5.67 -6.33
C ALA A 134 16.19 5.07 -5.48
N ALA A 135 15.20 4.45 -6.13
CA ALA A 135 14.13 3.74 -5.46
C ALA A 135 14.40 2.23 -5.47
N ALA A 136 14.12 1.56 -4.36
CA ALA A 136 14.16 0.11 -4.24
C ALA A 136 12.93 -0.37 -3.47
N CYS A 137 12.41 -1.54 -3.84
CA CYS A 137 11.27 -2.15 -3.19
C CYS A 137 11.60 -3.56 -2.74
N THR A 138 10.99 -3.95 -1.64
CA THR A 138 10.98 -5.33 -1.16
C THR A 138 9.52 -5.72 -0.98
N PRO A 139 8.97 -6.66 -1.77
CA PRO A 139 9.62 -7.38 -2.87
C PRO A 139 9.88 -6.49 -4.09
N ALA A 140 10.88 -6.87 -4.91
CA ALA A 140 11.30 -6.15 -6.11
C ALA A 140 10.34 -6.27 -7.31
N THR A 141 9.09 -6.67 -7.07
CA THR A 141 8.01 -6.72 -8.06
C THR A 141 7.03 -5.55 -7.89
N LEU A 142 7.14 -4.80 -6.78
CA LEU A 142 6.32 -3.61 -6.51
C LEU A 142 6.83 -2.36 -7.26
N CYS A 143 8.14 -2.30 -7.47
CA CYS A 143 8.81 -1.45 -8.45
C CYS A 143 9.75 -2.33 -9.29
#